data_AF-A0A497PJB8-F1
#
_entry.id   AF-A0A497PJB8-F1
#
_cell.length_a   1.000
_cell.length_b   1.000
_cell.length_c   1.000
_cell.angle_alpha   90.00
_cell.angle_beta   90.00
_cell.angle_gamma   90.00
#
_symmetry.space_group_name_H-M   'P 1'
#
loop_
_entity.id
_entity.type
_entity.pdbx_description
1 polymer ?
#
loop_
_entity_poly.entity_id
_entity_poly.type
_entity_poly.pdbx_seq_one_letter_code
_entity_poly.pdbx_strand_id
1 'polypeptide(L)'
;MNIDLVFKEIAHLNGVTPDQMKRKGRRMEVIKAKRMLCGYLRNNTRMSFKSIGDYIASDHSTAVYHNKVHSQLHETNSKGNYLDQEYVNQYQIVERLLKQHNLSRSVIAKYLWVLDFSNGEVYRYNIDDKNWNPETQVCQAFLCGKGHNTDRCTWMVGSEDKFNINPDRI
;
A
#
# COMPACT_ATOMS: atom_id res chain seq x y z
N MET A 1 -4.12 0.82 -0.61
CA MET A 1 -3.02 0.33 0.24
C MET A 1 -3.60 -0.48 1.39
N ASN A 2 -3.07 -1.68 1.69
CA ASN A 2 -3.54 -2.49 2.83
C ASN A 2 -2.77 -2.09 4.11
N ILE A 3 -3.40 -1.32 4.99
CA ILE A 3 -2.75 -0.80 6.21
C ILE A 3 -2.40 -1.93 7.18
N ASP A 4 -3.23 -2.98 7.28
CA ASP A 4 -2.96 -4.12 8.17
C ASP A 4 -1.71 -4.90 7.74
N LEU A 5 -1.48 -5.02 6.42
CA LEU A 5 -0.25 -5.61 5.90
C LEU A 5 0.96 -4.73 6.24
N VAL A 6 0.88 -3.42 5.99
CA VAL A 6 1.93 -2.45 6.36
C VAL A 6 2.28 -2.57 7.84
N PHE A 7 1.27 -2.67 8.69
CA PHE A 7 1.42 -2.83 10.13
C PHE A 7 2.17 -4.11 10.50
N LYS A 8 1.80 -5.25 9.90
CA LYS A 8 2.41 -6.56 10.15
C LYS A 8 3.87 -6.60 9.68
N GLU A 9 4.16 -6.12 8.48
CA GLU A 9 5.53 -6.14 7.93
C GLU A 9 6.48 -5.26 8.76
N ILE A 10 6.05 -4.05 9.13
CA ILE A 10 6.85 -3.16 9.97
C ILE A 10 7.11 -3.78 11.35
N ALA A 11 6.11 -4.43 11.95
CA ALA A 11 6.28 -5.14 13.21
C ALA A 11 7.33 -6.26 13.08
N HIS A 12 7.18 -7.11 12.06
CA HIS A 12 8.06 -8.25 11.80
C HIS A 12 9.52 -7.82 11.61
N LEU A 13 9.77 -6.81 10.77
CA LEU A 13 11.12 -6.30 10.50
C LEU A 13 11.81 -5.69 11.73
N ASN A 14 11.04 -5.16 12.67
CA ASN A 14 11.56 -4.63 13.92
C ASN A 14 11.61 -5.69 15.03
N GLY A 15 11.33 -6.96 14.74
CA GLY A 15 11.35 -8.04 15.73
C GLY A 15 10.28 -7.91 16.81
N VAL A 16 9.16 -7.25 16.52
CA VAL A 16 8.03 -7.06 17.44
C VAL A 16 6.74 -7.64 16.86
N THR A 17 5.76 -7.89 17.71
CA THR A 17 4.43 -8.33 17.27
C THR A 17 3.49 -7.14 17.09
N PRO A 18 2.46 -7.26 16.22
CA PRO A 18 1.44 -6.24 16.09
C PRO A 18 0.78 -5.84 17.43
N ASP A 19 0.55 -6.82 18.30
CA ASP A 19 -0.03 -6.58 19.62
C ASP A 19 0.89 -5.78 20.53
N GLN A 20 2.21 -5.97 20.43
CA GLN A 20 3.18 -5.16 21.18
C GLN A 20 3.15 -3.70 20.71
N MET A 21 2.94 -3.45 19.42
CA MET A 21 2.75 -2.10 18.88
C MET A 21 1.42 -1.47 19.32
N LYS A 22 0.37 -2.25 19.60
CA LYS A 22 -0.90 -1.73 20.12
C LYS A 22 -0.91 -1.52 21.64
N ARG A 23 0.18 -1.83 22.33
CA ARG A 23 0.30 -1.60 23.78
C ARG A 23 1.07 -0.32 24.06
N LYS A 24 0.80 0.25 25.25
CA LYS A 24 1.65 1.29 25.83
C LYS A 24 2.96 0.63 26.27
N GLY A 25 4.08 1.17 25.82
CA GLY A 25 5.39 0.61 26.11
C GLY A 25 6.51 1.49 25.56
N ARG A 26 7.67 1.48 26.23
CA ARG A 26 8.84 2.27 25.85
C ARG A 26 10.02 1.42 25.35
N ARG A 27 9.76 0.17 24.99
CA ARG A 27 10.75 -0.69 24.33
C ARG A 27 11.18 -0.06 23.02
N MET A 28 12.47 -0.04 22.75
CA MET A 28 13.02 0.74 21.66
C MET A 28 12.63 0.18 20.30
N GLU A 29 12.52 -1.14 20.18
CA GLU A 29 12.06 -1.82 18.97
C GLU A 29 10.60 -1.45 18.65
N VAL A 30 9.75 -1.35 19.68
CA VAL A 30 8.35 -0.91 19.54
C VAL A 30 8.29 0.56 19.13
N ILE A 31 9.13 1.41 19.71
CA ILE A 31 9.20 2.84 19.36
C ILE A 31 9.68 3.02 17.92
N LYS A 32 10.72 2.28 17.49
CA LYS A 32 11.24 2.28 16.12
C LYS A 32 10.14 1.83 15.14
N ALA A 33 9.45 0.73 15.43
CA ALA A 33 8.36 0.21 14.60
C ALA A 33 7.19 1.21 14.48
N LYS A 34 6.72 1.78 15.59
CA LYS A 34 5.68 2.84 15.58
C LYS A 34 6.11 4.04 14.77
N ARG A 35 7.36 4.45 14.90
CA ARG A 35 7.94 5.58 14.17
C ARG A 35 7.96 5.33 12.66
N MET A 36 8.44 4.16 12.23
CA MET A 36 8.42 3.76 10.81
C MET A 36 7.00 3.71 10.27
N LEU A 37 6.05 3.16 11.02
CA LEU A 37 4.65 3.10 10.61
C LEU A 37 4.04 4.49 10.42
N CYS A 38 4.25 5.40 11.38
CA CYS A 38 3.76 6.78 11.26
C CYS A 38 4.34 7.49 10.03
N GLY A 39 5.66 7.39 9.81
CA GLY A 39 6.32 7.96 8.64
C GLY A 39 5.78 7.40 7.33
N TYR A 40 5.72 6.07 7.23
CA TYR A 40 5.23 5.39 6.03
C TYR A 40 3.79 5.77 5.70
N LEU A 41 2.88 5.69 6.69
CA LEU A 41 1.47 6.05 6.48
C LEU A 41 1.32 7.52 6.11
N ARG A 42 2.11 8.42 6.70
CA ARG A 42 2.03 9.84 6.39
C ARG A 42 2.49 10.16 4.97
N ASN A 43 3.53 9.48 4.50
CA ASN A 43 4.10 9.71 3.18
C ASN A 43 3.29 9.04 2.05
N ASN A 44 2.57 7.96 2.36
CA ASN A 44 1.88 7.13 1.35
C ASN A 44 0.35 7.21 1.44
N THR A 45 -0.21 7.98 2.37
CA THR A 45 -1.67 8.13 2.52
C THR A 45 -2.09 9.55 2.87
N ARG A 46 -3.39 9.81 2.75
CA ARG A 46 -4.03 11.05 3.24
C ARG A 46 -4.59 10.92 4.65
N MET A 47 -4.21 9.90 5.42
CA MET A 47 -4.74 9.69 6.77
C MET A 47 -4.39 10.84 7.71
N SER A 48 -5.33 11.13 8.62
CA SER A 48 -5.11 12.09 9.70
C SER A 48 -4.20 11.50 10.78
N PHE A 49 -3.48 12.35 11.53
CA PHE A 49 -2.69 11.89 12.68
C PHE A 49 -3.53 11.24 13.77
N LYS A 50 -4.82 11.61 13.89
CA LYS A 50 -5.76 10.93 14.77
C LYS A 50 -5.94 9.47 14.34
N SER A 51 -6.28 9.26 13.07
CA SER A 51 -6.44 7.91 12.51
C SER A 51 -5.15 7.08 12.63
N ILE A 52 -3.98 7.68 12.40
CA ILE A 52 -2.68 7.00 12.57
C ILE A 52 -2.45 6.64 14.05
N GLY A 53 -2.77 7.54 14.98
CA GLY A 53 -2.69 7.31 16.42
C GLY A 53 -3.55 6.12 16.86
N ASP A 54 -4.78 6.02 16.34
CA ASP A 54 -5.69 4.92 16.64
C ASP A 54 -5.07 3.55 16.29
N TYR A 55 -4.34 3.43 15.17
CA TYR A 55 -3.65 2.19 14.78
C TYR A 55 -2.56 1.75 15.78
N ILE A 56 -1.84 2.70 16.37
CA ILE A 56 -0.79 2.44 17.35
C ILE A 56 -1.27 2.57 18.80
N ALA A 57 -2.59 2.60 19.01
CA ALA A 57 -3.27 2.81 20.29
C ALA A 57 -2.63 3.97 21.10
N SER A 58 -2.39 5.10 20.42
CA SER A 58 -1.74 6.27 20.99
C SER A 58 -2.43 7.56 20.54
N ASP A 59 -2.22 8.64 21.27
CA ASP A 59 -2.82 9.93 20.92
C ASP A 59 -2.26 10.51 19.62
N HIS A 60 -3.05 11.35 18.95
CA HIS A 60 -2.64 12.05 17.72
C HIS A 60 -1.33 12.82 17.89
N SER A 61 -1.09 13.42 19.06
CA SER A 61 0.15 14.13 19.40
C SER A 61 1.37 13.18 19.40
N THR A 62 1.18 11.94 19.85
CA THR A 62 2.21 10.89 19.81
C THR A 62 2.51 10.48 18.38
N ALA A 63 1.49 10.35 17.52
CA ALA A 63 1.67 10.09 16.10
C ALA A 63 2.41 11.25 15.38
N VAL A 64 2.07 12.51 15.70
CA VAL A 64 2.80 13.70 15.20
C VAL A 64 4.26 13.66 15.63
N TYR A 65 4.54 13.36 16.90
CA TYR A 65 5.89 13.26 17.42
C TYR A 65 6.69 12.18 16.68
N HIS A 66 6.13 10.98 16.52
CA HIS A 66 6.78 9.90 15.78
C HIS A 66 7.08 10.32 14.34
N ASN A 67 6.13 10.94 13.64
CA ASN A 67 6.36 11.41 12.28
C ASN A 67 7.47 12.48 12.20
N LYS A 68 7.49 13.43 13.13
CA LYS A 68 8.56 14.44 13.20
C LYS A 68 9.93 13.80 13.38
N VAL A 69 10.07 12.88 14.33
CA VAL A 69 11.36 12.20 14.56
C VAL A 69 11.73 11.30 13.37
N HIS A 70 10.76 10.66 12.71
CA HIS A 70 11.01 9.91 11.48
C HIS A 70 11.66 10.80 10.41
N SER A 71 11.11 12.00 10.17
CA SER A 71 11.68 12.96 9.22
C SER A 71 13.10 13.39 9.60
N GLN A 72 13.33 13.68 10.88
CA GLN A 72 14.67 14.05 11.37
C GLN A 72 15.69 12.93 11.16
N LEU A 73 15.34 11.68 11.42
CA LEU A 73 16.26 10.54 11.19
C LEU A 73 16.59 10.32 9.72
N HIS A 74 15.77 10.86 8.81
CA HIS A 74 16.02 10.86 7.36
C HIS A 74 16.83 12.07 6.88
N GLU A 75 17.15 13.03 7.76
CA GLU A 75 18.03 14.14 7.41
C GLU A 75 19.49 13.66 7.31
N THR A 76 20.20 14.24 6.36
CA THR A 76 21.64 14.04 6.20
C THR A 76 22.40 15.17 6.87
N ASN A 77 23.53 14.85 7.49
CA ASN A 77 24.44 15.86 8.01
C ASN A 77 25.17 16.60 6.86
N SER A 78 25.99 17.59 7.21
CA SER A 78 26.79 18.37 6.25
C SER A 78 27.76 17.55 5.41
N LYS A 79 28.04 16.30 5.79
CA LYS A 79 28.89 15.34 5.06
C LYS A 79 28.09 14.39 4.17
N GLY A 80 26.77 14.54 4.09
CA GLY A 80 25.87 13.70 3.29
C GLY A 80 25.50 12.35 3.94
N ASN A 81 25.92 12.10 5.19
CA ASN A 81 25.57 10.87 5.90
C ASN A 81 24.26 11.05 6.67
N TYR A 82 23.41 10.02 6.70
CA TYR A 82 22.20 10.04 7.53
C TYR A 82 22.54 10.11 9.02
N LEU A 83 21.68 10.79 9.80
CA LEU A 83 21.82 10.85 11.25
C LEU A 83 21.73 9.48 11.92
N ASP A 84 20.92 8.57 11.37
CA ASP A 84 20.82 7.17 11.79
C ASP A 84 20.75 6.26 10.56
N GLN A 85 21.93 5.81 10.12
CA GLN A 85 22.07 4.97 8.94
C GLN A 85 21.35 3.62 9.10
N GLU A 86 21.35 3.04 10.30
CA GLU A 86 20.71 1.76 10.58
C GLU A 86 19.19 1.89 10.41
N TYR A 87 18.60 2.93 10.99
CA TYR A 87 17.18 3.22 10.88
C TYR A 87 16.75 3.45 9.42
N VAL A 88 17.51 4.25 8.68
CA VAL A 88 17.19 4.54 7.27
C VAL A 88 17.30 3.27 6.42
N ASN A 89 18.34 2.44 6.62
CA ASN A 89 18.48 1.18 5.91
C ASN A 89 17.29 0.24 6.20
N GLN A 90 16.88 0.10 7.47
CA GLN A 90 15.71 -0.69 7.85
C GLN A 90 14.43 -0.15 7.20
N TYR A 91 14.23 1.18 7.22
CA TYR A 91 13.07 1.81 6.60
C TYR A 91 13.04 1.62 5.07
N GLN A 92 14.19 1.70 4.39
CA GLN A 92 14.26 1.41 2.95
C GLN A 92 13.91 -0.05 2.63
N ILE A 93 14.27 -1.00 3.49
CA ILE A 93 13.86 -2.40 3.34
C ILE A 93 12.34 -2.52 3.45
N VAL A 94 11.72 -1.88 4.45
CA VAL A 94 10.26 -1.81 4.60
C VAL A 94 9.62 -1.27 3.32
N GLU A 95 10.09 -0.12 2.81
CA GLU A 95 9.53 0.48 1.61
C GLU A 95 9.65 -0.42 0.38
N ARG A 96 10.79 -1.11 0.21
CA ARG A 96 11.00 -2.07 -0.87
C ARG A 96 10.04 -3.26 -0.75
N LEU A 97 9.89 -3.84 0.43
CA LEU A 97 8.99 -4.98 0.66
C LEU A 97 7.53 -4.59 0.44
N LEU A 98 7.11 -3.42 0.94
CA LEU A 98 5.73 -2.96 0.76
C LEU A 98 5.44 -2.53 -0.68
N LYS A 99 6.42 -1.97 -1.38
CA LYS A 99 6.33 -1.77 -2.84
C LYS A 99 6.22 -3.11 -3.55
N GLN A 100 7.06 -4.09 -3.23
CA GLN A 100 6.98 -5.46 -3.78
C GLN A 100 5.65 -6.14 -3.46
N HIS A 101 5.05 -5.92 -2.29
CA HIS A 101 3.72 -6.46 -1.98
C HIS A 101 2.59 -5.74 -2.71
N ASN A 102 2.71 -4.41 -2.92
CA ASN A 102 1.75 -3.67 -3.73
C ASN A 102 1.87 -4.05 -5.22
N LEU A 103 3.10 -4.23 -5.72
CA LEU A 103 3.39 -4.83 -7.03
C LEU A 103 2.88 -6.27 -7.06
N SER A 104 3.09 -7.07 -6.00
CA SER A 104 2.57 -8.43 -5.91
C SER A 104 1.04 -8.48 -5.95
N ARG A 105 0.32 -7.50 -5.40
CA ARG A 105 -1.14 -7.39 -5.60
C ARG A 105 -1.51 -7.05 -7.04
N SER A 106 -0.70 -6.23 -7.71
CA SER A 106 -0.78 -6.02 -9.16
C SER A 106 -0.50 -7.32 -9.94
N VAL A 107 0.47 -8.13 -9.48
CA VAL A 107 0.88 -9.44 -10.03
C VAL A 107 -0.11 -10.57 -9.67
N ILE A 108 -0.87 -10.46 -8.57
CA ILE A 108 -1.92 -11.43 -8.19
C ILE A 108 -3.16 -11.21 -9.06
N ALA A 109 -3.41 -9.98 -9.50
CA ALA A 109 -4.44 -9.74 -10.49
C ALA A 109 -3.98 -10.35 -11.82
N LYS A 110 -4.61 -11.47 -12.20
CA LYS A 110 -4.36 -12.17 -13.45
C LYS A 110 -5.19 -11.62 -14.59
N TYR A 111 -6.28 -10.93 -14.26
CA TYR A 111 -7.28 -10.51 -15.22
C TYR A 111 -7.77 -9.09 -14.97
N LEU A 112 -7.99 -8.36 -16.06
CA LEU A 112 -8.76 -7.13 -16.14
C LEU A 112 -10.13 -7.47 -16.71
N TRP A 113 -11.18 -7.23 -15.93
CA TRP A 113 -12.57 -7.39 -16.31
C TRP A 113 -13.18 -6.05 -16.66
N VAL A 114 -13.93 -5.99 -17.75
CA VAL A 114 -14.54 -4.76 -18.27
C VAL A 114 -16.01 -5.03 -18.55
N LEU A 115 -16.90 -4.26 -17.95
CA LEU A 115 -18.32 -4.22 -18.29
C LEU A 115 -18.55 -3.02 -19.19
N ASP A 116 -18.93 -3.25 -20.45
CA ASP A 116 -19.15 -2.20 -21.45
C ASP A 116 -20.65 -1.93 -21.61
N PHE A 117 -21.09 -0.75 -21.19
CA PHE A 117 -22.49 -0.32 -21.26
C PHE A 117 -22.91 0.13 -22.66
N SER A 118 -22.00 0.13 -23.64
CA SER A 118 -22.30 0.47 -25.03
C SER A 118 -22.95 -0.71 -25.75
N ASN A 119 -22.54 -1.93 -25.41
CA ASN A 119 -23.05 -3.17 -25.99
C ASN A 119 -23.64 -4.15 -24.97
N GLY A 120 -23.48 -3.88 -23.67
CA GLY A 120 -24.00 -4.72 -22.60
C GLY A 120 -23.14 -5.97 -22.32
N GLU A 121 -21.93 -6.03 -22.88
CA GLU A 121 -21.07 -7.21 -22.82
C GLU A 121 -19.99 -7.09 -21.73
N VAL A 122 -19.46 -8.25 -21.30
CA VAL A 122 -18.35 -8.35 -20.36
C VAL A 122 -17.12 -8.91 -21.07
N TYR A 123 -16.01 -8.18 -20.95
CA TYR A 123 -14.71 -8.54 -21.52
C TYR A 123 -13.73 -8.92 -20.42
N ARG A 124 -12.80 -9.81 -20.77
CA ARG A 124 -11.69 -10.21 -19.90
C ARG A 124 -10.37 -10.15 -20.65
N TYR A 125 -9.41 -9.42 -20.10
CA TYR A 125 -8.05 -9.34 -20.60
C TYR A 125 -7.08 -9.96 -19.58
N ASN A 126 -6.08 -10.68 -20.06
CA ASN A 126 -5.02 -11.18 -19.19
C ASN A 126 -4.08 -10.04 -18.80
N ILE A 127 -3.68 -10.01 -17.53
CA ILE A 127 -2.65 -9.11 -17.02
C ILE A 127 -1.31 -9.84 -17.14
N ASP A 128 -0.57 -9.48 -18.18
CA ASP A 128 0.77 -9.98 -18.46
C ASP A 128 1.51 -9.00 -19.39
N ASP A 129 2.83 -9.10 -19.48
CA ASP A 129 3.67 -8.21 -20.30
C ASP A 129 3.38 -8.30 -21.81
N LYS A 130 2.68 -9.32 -22.28
CA LYS A 130 2.35 -9.51 -23.70
C LYS A 130 1.00 -8.88 -24.06
N ASN A 131 0.07 -8.80 -23.11
CA ASN A 131 -1.28 -8.31 -23.32
C ASN A 131 -1.47 -6.91 -22.75
N TRP A 132 -1.38 -6.79 -21.44
CA TRP A 132 -1.53 -5.53 -20.72
C TRP A 132 -0.95 -5.67 -19.32
N ASN A 133 -0.05 -4.75 -18.98
CA ASN A 133 0.54 -4.70 -17.65
C ASN A 133 0.23 -3.33 -17.01
N PRO A 134 -0.54 -3.27 -15.91
CA PRO A 134 -0.85 -2.03 -15.20
C PRO A 134 0.38 -1.31 -14.62
N GLU A 135 1.53 -1.99 -14.53
CA GLU A 135 2.80 -1.39 -14.09
C GLU A 135 3.48 -0.56 -15.18
N THR A 136 3.18 -0.83 -16.46
CA THR A 136 3.78 -0.12 -17.59
C THR A 136 2.79 0.69 -18.41
N GLN A 137 1.49 0.39 -18.30
CA GLN A 137 0.44 0.99 -19.12
C GLN A 137 -0.78 1.39 -18.27
N VAL A 138 -1.34 2.56 -18.56
CA VAL A 138 -2.54 3.08 -17.90
C VAL A 138 -3.80 2.34 -18.41
N CYS A 139 -4.69 1.91 -17.50
CA CYS A 139 -5.95 1.21 -17.82
C CYS A 139 -6.74 1.90 -18.93
N GLN A 140 -7.01 3.20 -18.78
CA GLN A 140 -7.83 3.97 -19.71
C GLN A 140 -7.24 3.97 -21.12
N ALA A 141 -5.92 4.15 -21.23
CA ALA A 141 -5.24 4.15 -22.52
C ALA A 141 -5.33 2.78 -23.21
N PHE A 142 -5.18 1.69 -22.45
CA PHE A 142 -5.36 0.34 -22.97
C PHE A 142 -6.79 0.07 -23.44
N LEU A 143 -7.79 0.44 -22.63
CA LEU A 143 -9.21 0.22 -22.95
C LEU A 143 -9.65 1.00 -24.19
N CYS A 144 -9.24 2.27 -24.30
CA CYS A 144 -9.44 3.06 -25.52
C CYS A 144 -8.76 2.39 -26.73
N GLY A 145 -7.54 1.87 -26.56
CA GLY A 145 -6.83 1.12 -27.61
C GLY A 145 -7.51 -0.19 -28.03
N LYS A 146 -8.33 -0.79 -27.15
CA LYS A 146 -9.19 -1.94 -27.46
C LYS A 146 -10.56 -1.55 -28.03
N GLY A 147 -10.85 -0.26 -28.16
CA GLY A 147 -12.10 0.26 -28.72
C GLY A 147 -13.23 0.47 -27.71
N HIS A 148 -12.95 0.33 -26.40
CA HIS A 148 -13.94 0.66 -25.38
C HIS A 148 -14.06 2.17 -25.20
N ASN A 149 -15.29 2.65 -24.99
CA ASN A 149 -15.54 4.00 -24.52
C ASN A 149 -15.40 4.04 -23.00
N THR A 150 -14.35 4.68 -22.49
CA THR A 150 -14.07 4.74 -21.05
C THR A 150 -15.15 5.43 -20.23
N ASP A 151 -15.95 6.30 -20.83
CA ASP A 151 -17.09 6.96 -20.17
C ASP A 151 -18.33 6.05 -20.11
N ARG A 152 -18.34 4.97 -20.91
CA ARG A 152 -19.42 3.99 -20.99
C ARG A 152 -18.96 2.57 -20.62
N CYS A 153 -17.89 2.43 -19.85
CA CYS A 153 -17.50 1.15 -19.30
C CYS A 153 -17.02 1.31 -17.85
N THR A 154 -17.16 0.23 -17.07
CA THR A 154 -16.50 0.11 -15.76
C THR A 154 -15.61 -1.11 -15.78
N TRP A 155 -14.53 -1.10 -15.00
CA TRP A 155 -13.57 -2.19 -15.00
C TRP A 155 -13.03 -2.47 -13.60
N MET A 156 -12.55 -3.69 -13.43
CA MET A 156 -11.92 -4.15 -12.19
C MET A 156 -10.84 -5.18 -12.49
N VAL A 157 -9.87 -5.27 -11.60
CA VAL A 157 -8.78 -6.25 -11.69
C VAL A 157 -8.97 -7.34 -10.64
N GLY A 158 -8.66 -8.59 -10.99
CA GLY A 158 -8.88 -9.74 -10.12
C GLY A 158 -8.02 -10.95 -10.45
N SER A 159 -7.90 -11.85 -9.49
CA SER A 159 -7.19 -13.14 -9.61
C SER A 159 -8.08 -14.29 -10.07
N GLU A 160 -9.40 -14.11 -9.96
CA GLU A 160 -10.39 -15.14 -10.23
C GLU A 160 -10.65 -15.28 -11.72
N ASP A 161 -10.62 -16.52 -12.21
CA ASP A 161 -10.86 -16.85 -13.61
C ASP A 161 -12.34 -16.74 -14.00
N LYS A 162 -13.24 -16.81 -13.01
CA LYS A 162 -14.70 -16.80 -13.19
C LYS A 162 -15.37 -15.86 -12.19
N PHE A 163 -16.33 -15.09 -12.67
CA PHE A 163 -17.28 -14.37 -11.81
C PHE A 163 -18.41 -15.32 -11.39
N ASN A 164 -18.48 -15.64 -10.09
CA ASN A 164 -19.69 -16.24 -9.52
C ASN A 164 -20.67 -15.12 -9.15
N ILE A 165 -21.63 -14.87 -10.02
CA ILE A 165 -22.79 -14.04 -9.69
C ILE A 165 -23.68 -14.91 -8.79
N ASN A 166 -23.85 -14.52 -7.53
CA ASN A 166 -24.85 -15.14 -6.67
C ASN A 166 -26.23 -14.62 -7.11
N PRO A 167 -27.10 -15.46 -7.71
CA PRO A 167 -28.38 -15.02 -8.24
C PRO A 167 -29.36 -14.53 -7.15
N ASP A 168 -29.11 -14.84 -5.87
CA ASP A 168 -30.01 -14.52 -4.76
C ASP A 168 -29.80 -13.11 -4.16
N ARG A 169 -29.03 -12.24 -4.83
CA ARG A 169 -28.69 -10.88 -4.35
C ARG A 169 -29.01 -9.75 -5.35
N ILE A 170 -30.04 -9.93 -6.18
CA ILE A 170 -30.62 -8.86 -7.00
C ILE A 170 -31.93 -8.38 -6.36
#